data_AF-A0A970ZJX8-F1
#
_entry.id   AF-A0A970ZJX8-F1
#
_cell.length_a   1.000
_cell.length_b   1.000
_cell.length_c   1.000
_cell.angle_alpha   90.00
_cell.angle_beta   90.00
_cell.angle_gamma   90.00
#
_symmetry.space_group_name_H-M   'P 1'
#
loop_
_entity.id
_entity.type
_entity.pdbx_description
1 polymer ?
#
loop_
_entity_poly.entity_id
_entity_poly.type
_entity_poly.pdbx_seq_one_letter_code
_entity_poly.pdbx_strand_id
1 'polypeptide(L)'
;MKNRRNYYRILQVQPDAPPEIIRASYRTLMLGLGKHPDLGGSAAEAALVNEAYEVLSDRDKRAAYDDELFRTYTRKTAPVSRKPLVPALCPVCRRAPGREAAGGEICEYCRTPMPSSQRTRRRSFERTRCSAKIVYYTSWPGEAREGRMIDFSPQGMRFVCGGKLEPGSVLKISTSALEASATVTNVTRESVRGETFYAVGVSFIAVSFAETLGTFLSVSG
;
A
#
# COMPACT_ATOMS: atom_id res chain seq x y z
N MET A 1 -17.92 40.50 -10.86
CA MET A 1 -17.71 39.45 -11.90
C MET A 1 -16.45 38.69 -11.51
N LYS A 2 -16.52 37.40 -11.12
CA LYS A 2 -15.31 36.65 -10.73
C LYS A 2 -14.52 36.30 -11.99
N ASN A 3 -13.39 36.96 -12.20
CA ASN A 3 -12.47 36.66 -13.28
C ASN A 3 -11.96 35.21 -13.11
N ARG A 4 -12.11 34.37 -14.14
CA ARG A 4 -11.68 32.95 -14.12
C ARG A 4 -10.16 32.78 -14.32
N ARG A 5 -9.40 33.88 -14.40
CA ARG A 5 -7.95 33.87 -14.60
C ARG A 5 -7.26 33.84 -13.24
N ASN A 6 -6.37 32.85 -13.06
CA ASN A 6 -5.59 32.68 -11.85
C ASN A 6 -4.69 33.92 -11.59
N TYR A 7 -4.67 34.46 -10.36
CA TYR A 7 -3.92 35.65 -10.00
C TYR A 7 -2.41 35.53 -10.28
N TYR A 8 -1.83 34.33 -10.16
CA TYR A 8 -0.43 34.08 -10.55
C TYR A 8 -0.20 34.31 -12.04
N ARG A 9 -1.17 33.94 -12.88
CA ARG A 9 -1.11 34.19 -14.33
C ARG A 9 -1.32 35.66 -14.67
N ILE A 10 -2.17 36.36 -13.94
CA ILE A 10 -2.39 37.80 -14.13
C ILE A 10 -1.11 38.58 -13.81
N LEU A 11 -0.40 38.21 -12.74
CA LEU A 11 0.91 38.78 -12.41
C LEU A 11 2.08 38.14 -13.16
N GLN A 12 1.84 37.20 -14.08
CA GLN A 12 2.88 36.51 -14.86
C GLN A 12 4.01 35.89 -13.99
N VAL A 13 3.66 35.37 -12.81
CA VAL A 13 4.59 34.75 -11.87
C VAL A 13 4.19 33.30 -11.60
N GLN A 14 5.14 32.51 -11.11
CA GLN A 14 4.88 31.15 -10.66
C GLN A 14 4.33 31.13 -9.22
N PRO A 15 3.58 30.09 -8.81
CA PRO A 15 3.06 29.97 -7.44
C PRO A 15 4.12 29.88 -6.33
N ASP A 16 5.35 29.52 -6.67
CA ASP A 16 6.51 29.48 -5.78
C ASP A 16 7.31 30.81 -5.77
N ALA A 17 6.86 31.82 -6.53
CA ALA A 17 7.58 33.08 -6.63
C ALA A 17 7.68 33.78 -5.26
N PRO A 18 8.88 34.28 -4.90
CA PRO A 18 9.08 35.04 -3.67
C PRO A 18 8.44 36.44 -3.78
N PRO A 19 8.12 37.09 -2.64
CA PRO A 19 7.37 38.35 -2.63
C PRO A 19 8.09 39.50 -3.36
N GLU A 20 9.41 39.45 -3.49
CA GLU A 20 10.20 40.40 -4.28
C GLU A 20 9.85 40.34 -5.77
N ILE A 21 9.66 39.12 -6.29
CA ILE A 21 9.36 38.88 -7.70
C ILE A 21 7.92 39.29 -8.02
N ILE A 22 7.00 39.06 -7.09
CA ILE A 22 5.61 39.52 -7.20
C ILE A 22 5.56 41.06 -7.28
N ARG A 23 6.30 41.75 -6.40
CA ARG A 23 6.43 43.21 -6.39
C ARG A 23 7.08 43.76 -7.67
N ALA A 24 8.12 43.08 -8.16
CA ALA A 24 8.78 43.47 -9.40
C ALA A 24 7.85 43.33 -10.60
N SER A 25 7.15 42.20 -10.73
CA SER A 25 6.22 41.96 -11.83
C SER A 25 5.06 42.96 -11.84
N TYR A 26 4.44 43.23 -10.69
CA TYR A 26 3.38 44.24 -10.55
C TYR A 26 3.81 45.61 -11.09
N ARG A 27 5.00 46.09 -10.70
CA ARG A 27 5.53 47.38 -11.17
C ARG A 27 5.72 47.40 -12.69
N THR A 28 6.30 46.34 -13.25
CA THR A 28 6.52 46.23 -14.70
C THR A 28 5.21 46.24 -15.47
N LEU A 29 4.19 45.49 -15.01
CA LEU A 29 2.88 45.44 -15.65
C LEU A 29 2.16 46.79 -15.59
N MET A 30 2.15 47.45 -14.43
CA MET A 30 1.52 48.78 -14.28
C MET A 30 2.23 49.86 -15.11
N LEU A 31 3.57 49.83 -15.19
CA LEU A 31 4.35 50.73 -16.04
C LEU A 31 4.10 50.49 -17.53
N GLY A 32 3.94 49.23 -17.94
CA GLY A 32 3.62 48.85 -19.33
C GLY A 32 2.25 49.36 -19.76
N LEU A 33 1.24 49.23 -18.90
CA LEU A 33 -0.12 49.73 -19.13
C LEU A 33 -0.17 51.27 -19.26
N GLY A 34 0.76 51.99 -18.62
CA GLY A 34 0.85 53.45 -18.68
C GLY A 34 1.58 54.02 -19.91
N LYS A 35 2.26 53.20 -20.73
CA LYS A 35 3.18 53.68 -21.79
C LYS A 35 2.67 53.55 -23.24
N HIS A 36 1.54 52.88 -23.49
CA HIS A 36 1.02 52.69 -24.86
C HIS A 36 -0.28 53.49 -25.11
N PRO A 37 -0.27 54.53 -25.98
CA PRO A 37 -1.46 55.32 -26.29
C PRO A 37 -2.46 54.63 -27.25
N ASP A 38 -2.03 53.65 -28.06
CA ASP A 38 -2.90 52.92 -29.00
C ASP A 38 -3.54 51.64 -28.42
N LEU A 39 -3.06 51.20 -27.26
CA LEU A 39 -3.56 50.02 -26.53
C LEU A 39 -3.92 50.46 -25.11
N GLY A 40 -4.70 51.55 -25.00
CA GLY A 40 -5.11 52.15 -23.74
C GLY A 40 -5.42 51.05 -22.73
N GLY A 41 -4.50 50.86 -21.77
CA GLY A 41 -4.59 49.80 -20.79
C GLY A 41 -5.94 49.94 -20.12
N SER A 42 -6.84 49.01 -20.40
CA SER A 42 -8.22 49.20 -19.98
C SER A 42 -8.21 49.36 -18.47
N ALA A 43 -8.95 50.33 -17.91
CA ALA A 43 -9.02 50.51 -16.46
C ALA A 43 -9.39 49.17 -15.76
N ALA A 44 -10.10 48.29 -16.48
CA ALA A 44 -10.38 46.93 -16.11
C ALA A 44 -9.13 46.03 -15.95
N GLU A 45 -8.15 46.09 -16.86
CA GLU A 45 -6.90 45.33 -16.75
C GLU A 45 -6.02 45.81 -15.60
N ALA A 46 -5.90 47.13 -15.43
CA ALA A 46 -5.18 47.70 -14.28
C ALA A 46 -5.85 47.28 -12.95
N ALA A 47 -7.18 47.31 -12.89
CA ALA A 47 -7.93 46.83 -11.73
C ALA A 47 -7.66 45.35 -11.42
N LEU A 48 -7.57 44.49 -12.44
CA LEU A 48 -7.26 43.07 -12.27
C LEU A 48 -5.83 42.83 -11.78
N VAL A 49 -4.86 43.59 -12.27
CA VAL A 49 -3.46 43.53 -11.82
C VAL A 49 -3.35 43.98 -10.36
N ASN A 50 -4.08 45.04 -9.98
CA ASN A 50 -4.16 45.51 -8.59
C ASN A 50 -4.77 44.45 -7.68
N GLU A 51 -5.92 43.87 -8.05
CA GLU A 51 -6.59 42.81 -7.29
C GLU A 51 -5.67 41.59 -7.08
N ALA A 52 -5.00 41.14 -8.14
CA ALA A 52 -4.06 40.03 -8.05
C ALA A 52 -2.87 40.35 -7.11
N TYR A 53 -2.36 41.58 -7.17
CA TYR A 53 -1.27 42.01 -6.29
C TYR A 53 -1.70 42.13 -4.83
N GLU A 54 -2.89 42.65 -4.55
CA GLU A 54 -3.42 42.75 -3.17
C GLU A 54 -3.58 41.38 -2.50
N VAL A 55 -3.94 40.35 -3.26
CA VAL A 55 -4.09 38.98 -2.75
C VAL A 55 -2.73 38.27 -2.63
N LEU A 56 -1.83 38.41 -3.61
CA LEU A 56 -0.57 37.66 -3.64
C LEU A 56 0.59 38.31 -2.87
N SER A 57 0.50 39.62 -2.56
CA SER A 57 1.52 40.33 -1.78
C SER A 57 1.39 40.11 -0.27
N ASP A 58 0.17 39.84 0.21
CA ASP A 58 -0.12 39.52 1.61
C ASP A 58 -0.04 38.01 1.84
N ARG A 59 0.71 37.61 2.88
CA ARG A 59 0.97 36.19 3.17
C ARG A 59 -0.31 35.42 3.51
N ASP A 60 -1.19 35.99 4.30
CA ASP A 60 -2.39 35.30 4.79
C ASP A 60 -3.44 35.21 3.69
N LYS A 61 -3.59 36.28 2.89
CA LYS A 61 -4.47 36.26 1.71
C LYS A 61 -3.98 35.29 0.63
N ARG A 62 -2.67 35.24 0.39
CA ARG A 62 -2.06 34.28 -0.55
C ARG A 62 -2.31 32.84 -0.10
N ALA A 63 -2.11 32.55 1.19
CA ALA A 63 -2.36 31.21 1.73
C ALA A 63 -3.84 30.81 1.61
N ALA A 64 -4.77 31.72 1.89
CA ALA A 64 -6.20 31.46 1.72
C ALA A 64 -6.57 31.22 0.25
N TYR A 65 -5.99 32.00 -0.67
CA TYR A 65 -6.18 31.82 -2.11
C TYR A 65 -5.60 30.49 -2.61
N ASP A 66 -4.43 30.08 -2.11
CA ASP A 66 -3.81 28.80 -2.44
C ASP A 66 -4.64 27.61 -1.95
N ASP A 67 -5.27 27.71 -0.77
CA ASP A 67 -6.20 26.70 -0.26
C ASP A 67 -7.49 26.62 -1.09
N GLU A 68 -8.05 27.76 -1.51
CA GLU A 68 -9.21 27.80 -2.43
C GLU A 68 -8.85 27.17 -3.79
N LEU A 69 -7.68 27.51 -4.34
CA LEU A 69 -7.16 26.91 -5.57
C LEU A 69 -6.98 25.40 -5.40
N PHE A 70 -6.37 24.95 -4.30
CA PHE A 70 -6.16 23.54 -4.02
C PHE A 70 -7.50 22.81 -4.02
N ARG A 71 -8.50 23.27 -3.24
CA ARG A 71 -9.84 22.65 -3.18
C ARG A 71 -10.57 22.62 -4.52
N THR A 72 -10.37 23.64 -5.35
CA THR A 72 -11.04 23.77 -6.65
C THR A 72 -10.39 22.92 -7.74
N TYR A 73 -9.05 22.83 -7.76
CA TYR A 73 -8.28 22.14 -8.80
C TYR A 73 -7.86 20.72 -8.43
N THR A 74 -7.83 20.36 -7.14
CA THR A 74 -7.91 18.95 -6.76
C THR A 74 -9.31 18.48 -7.10
N ARG A 75 -9.47 17.83 -8.26
CA ARG A 75 -10.64 16.97 -8.49
C ARG A 75 -10.80 16.14 -7.23
N LYS A 76 -11.98 16.21 -6.58
CA LYS A 76 -12.39 15.21 -5.58
C LYS A 76 -11.97 13.87 -6.16
N THR A 77 -10.92 13.27 -5.62
CA THR A 77 -10.51 11.94 -6.02
C THR A 77 -11.67 11.08 -5.55
N ALA A 78 -12.50 10.63 -6.50
CA ALA A 78 -13.44 9.57 -6.21
C ALA A 78 -12.63 8.47 -5.52
N PRO A 79 -13.12 7.85 -4.44
CA PRO A 79 -12.39 6.79 -3.76
C PRO A 79 -12.08 5.72 -4.81
N VAL A 80 -10.83 5.71 -5.28
CA VAL A 80 -10.40 4.72 -6.26
C VAL A 80 -10.42 3.41 -5.49
N SER A 81 -11.44 2.59 -5.75
CA SER A 81 -11.44 1.20 -5.34
C SER A 81 -10.17 0.60 -5.91
N ARG A 82 -9.14 0.46 -5.08
CA ARG A 82 -7.85 -0.14 -5.42
C ARG A 82 -8.03 -1.65 -5.62
N LYS A 83 -8.85 -2.07 -6.58
CA LYS A 83 -8.73 -3.41 -7.13
C LYS A 83 -7.45 -3.40 -7.95
N PRO A 84 -6.40 -4.14 -7.57
CA PRO A 84 -5.19 -4.21 -8.38
C PRO A 84 -5.55 -4.77 -9.76
N LEU A 85 -5.09 -4.10 -10.83
CA LEU A 85 -5.32 -4.48 -12.23
C LEU A 85 -4.57 -5.77 -12.63
N VAL A 86 -3.79 -6.35 -11.72
CA VAL A 86 -3.04 -7.59 -11.92
C VAL A 86 -3.68 -8.67 -11.05
N PRO A 87 -4.13 -9.81 -11.62
CA PRO A 87 -4.60 -10.93 -10.81
C PRO A 87 -3.47 -11.36 -9.88
N ALA A 88 -3.78 -11.53 -8.59
CA ALA A 88 -2.80 -11.99 -7.62
C ALA A 88 -2.19 -13.31 -8.13
N LEU A 89 -0.88 -13.30 -8.43
CA LEU A 89 -0.17 -14.50 -8.83
C LEU A 89 -0.08 -15.45 -7.63
N CYS A 90 -0.09 -16.76 -7.90
CA CYS A 90 0.15 -17.73 -6.84
C CYS A 90 1.54 -17.48 -6.20
N PRO A 91 1.63 -17.32 -4.87
CA PRO A 91 2.90 -16.99 -4.21
C PRO A 91 3.95 -18.11 -4.32
N VAL A 92 3.53 -19.34 -4.59
CA VAL A 92 4.39 -20.52 -4.66
C VAL A 92 4.78 -20.85 -6.11
N CYS A 93 3.80 -21.06 -7.01
CA CYS A 93 4.08 -21.47 -8.40
C CYS A 93 4.09 -20.32 -9.42
N ARG A 94 3.79 -19.08 -8.98
CA ARG A 94 3.72 -17.86 -9.81
C ARG A 94 2.76 -17.89 -10.99
N ARG A 95 1.88 -18.89 -11.09
CA ARG A 95 0.82 -18.92 -12.12
C ARG A 95 -0.30 -17.97 -11.74
N ALA A 96 -0.87 -17.31 -12.74
CA ALA A 96 -2.10 -16.55 -12.58
C ALA A 96 -3.28 -17.53 -12.45
N PRO A 97 -4.18 -17.33 -11.48
CA PRO A 97 -5.47 -18.01 -11.52
C PRO A 97 -6.20 -17.55 -12.80
N GLY A 98 -6.85 -18.47 -13.53
CA GLY A 98 -7.57 -18.15 -14.77
C GLY A 98 -8.80 -17.23 -14.56
N ARG A 99 -9.06 -16.82 -13.32
CA ARG A 99 -10.12 -15.91 -12.85
C ARG A 99 -9.63 -15.10 -11.64
N GLU A 100 -10.35 -14.04 -11.25
CA GLU A 100 -10.08 -13.37 -9.96
C GLU A 100 -10.25 -14.39 -8.82
N ALA A 101 -9.14 -14.81 -8.20
CA ALA A 101 -9.21 -15.74 -7.09
C ALA A 101 -9.84 -15.06 -5.86
N ALA A 102 -10.97 -15.58 -5.38
CA ALA A 102 -11.49 -15.18 -4.09
C ALA A 102 -10.49 -15.59 -2.99
N GLY A 103 -10.38 -14.77 -1.94
CA GLY A 103 -9.49 -15.07 -0.82
C GLY A 103 -9.77 -16.44 -0.22
N GLY A 104 -8.75 -17.31 -0.12
CA GLY A 104 -8.90 -18.68 0.35
C GLY A 104 -9.15 -19.73 -0.74
N GLU A 105 -9.30 -19.33 -2.01
CA GLU A 105 -9.31 -20.30 -3.12
C GLU A 105 -7.97 -21.03 -3.24
N ILE A 106 -8.03 -22.32 -3.58
CA ILE A 106 -6.86 -23.17 -3.72
C ILE A 106 -6.36 -23.09 -5.18
N CYS A 107 -5.07 -22.83 -5.38
CA CYS A 107 -4.45 -22.84 -6.70
C CYS A 107 -4.59 -24.22 -7.37
N GLU A 108 -5.20 -24.28 -8.56
CA GLU A 108 -5.47 -25.54 -9.27
C GLU A 108 -4.20 -26.34 -9.61
N TYR A 109 -3.06 -25.68 -9.79
CA TYR A 109 -1.82 -26.34 -10.18
C TYR A 109 -1.02 -26.90 -9.01
N CYS A 110 -0.85 -26.11 -7.95
CA CYS A 110 0.02 -26.48 -6.82
C CYS A 110 -0.74 -26.70 -5.51
N ARG A 111 -2.07 -26.58 -5.53
CA ARG A 111 -2.96 -26.64 -4.37
C ARG A 111 -2.60 -25.69 -3.22
N THR A 112 -1.90 -24.59 -3.53
CA THR A 112 -1.55 -23.56 -2.54
C THR A 112 -2.74 -22.61 -2.32
N PRO A 113 -3.11 -22.28 -1.07
CA PRO A 113 -4.13 -21.28 -0.80
C PRO A 113 -3.73 -19.89 -1.33
N MET A 114 -4.66 -19.17 -1.95
CA MET A 114 -4.44 -17.86 -2.53
C MET A 114 -4.67 -16.74 -1.51
N PRO A 115 -3.84 -15.67 -1.53
CA PRO A 115 -4.00 -14.53 -0.63
C PRO A 115 -5.32 -13.80 -0.89
N SER A 116 -6.02 -13.44 0.19
CA SER A 116 -7.19 -12.58 0.11
C SER A 116 -6.76 -11.10 0.05
N SER A 117 -7.52 -10.27 -0.67
CA SER A 117 -7.33 -8.81 -0.65
C SER A 117 -7.72 -8.18 0.69
N GLN A 118 -8.45 -8.92 1.54
CA GLN A 118 -8.89 -8.48 2.85
C GLN A 118 -7.79 -8.73 3.89
N ARG A 119 -6.94 -7.73 4.10
CA ARG A 119 -6.08 -7.67 5.29
C ARG A 119 -6.96 -7.54 6.53
N THR A 120 -7.26 -8.65 7.20
CA THR A 120 -7.89 -8.64 8.51
C THR A 120 -6.93 -8.01 9.52
N ARG A 121 -7.09 -6.71 9.78
CA ARG A 121 -6.44 -6.02 10.90
C ARG A 121 -6.99 -6.54 12.22
N ARG A 122 -6.38 -7.52 12.88
CA ARG A 122 -6.79 -7.90 14.25
C ARG A 122 -5.57 -8.30 15.10
N ARG A 123 -5.43 -7.61 16.23
CA ARG A 123 -4.35 -7.68 17.23
C ARG A 123 -4.24 -9.08 17.86
N SER A 124 -3.05 -9.40 18.38
CA SER A 124 -2.68 -10.47 19.34
C SER A 124 -3.63 -11.67 19.42
N PHE A 125 -3.44 -12.64 18.53
CA PHE A 125 -3.98 -13.99 18.72
C PHE A 125 -3.04 -14.78 19.66
N GLU A 126 -3.63 -15.47 20.64
CA GLU A 126 -2.88 -16.43 21.46
C GLU A 126 -2.34 -17.56 20.56
N ARG A 127 -1.06 -17.88 20.74
CA ARG A 127 -0.42 -19.00 20.04
C ARG A 127 -0.76 -20.29 20.77
N THR A 128 -1.40 -21.21 20.07
CA THR A 128 -1.65 -22.55 20.59
C THR A 128 -0.38 -23.37 20.42
N ARG A 129 0.17 -23.92 21.51
CA ARG A 129 1.26 -24.90 21.42
C ARG A 129 0.70 -26.21 20.87
N CYS A 130 1.32 -26.72 19.81
CA CYS A 130 0.92 -27.99 19.21
C CYS A 130 2.13 -28.65 18.56
N SER A 131 2.24 -29.97 18.74
CA SER A 131 3.33 -30.76 18.19
C SER A 131 2.82 -31.67 17.08
N ALA A 132 2.79 -31.14 15.86
CA ALA A 132 2.35 -31.86 14.67
C ALA A 132 3.49 -31.98 13.66
N LYS A 133 3.52 -33.08 12.90
CA LYS A 133 4.42 -33.19 11.73
C LYS A 133 3.93 -32.24 10.64
N ILE A 134 4.88 -31.58 9.97
CA ILE A 134 4.61 -30.75 8.81
C ILE A 134 5.45 -31.22 7.64
N VAL A 135 4.92 -31.07 6.44
CA VAL A 135 5.68 -31.18 5.19
C VAL A 135 5.74 -29.80 4.58
N TYR A 136 6.92 -29.38 4.13
CA TYR A 136 7.08 -28.07 3.50
C TYR A 136 7.96 -28.15 2.25
N TYR A 137 7.77 -27.16 1.36
CA TYR A 137 8.48 -27.02 0.10
C TYR A 137 9.02 -25.59 -0.01
N THR A 138 10.30 -25.46 -0.39
CA THR A 138 10.97 -24.16 -0.65
C THR A 138 10.85 -23.72 -2.10
N SER A 139 10.48 -24.63 -2.99
CA SER A 139 10.18 -24.39 -4.41
C SER A 139 9.12 -25.39 -4.85
N TRP A 140 8.31 -25.02 -5.84
CA TRP A 140 7.31 -25.93 -6.42
C TRP A 140 7.35 -25.89 -7.95
N PRO A 141 7.47 -27.05 -8.62
CA PRO A 141 7.70 -28.39 -8.04
C PRO A 141 9.08 -28.50 -7.39
N GLY A 142 9.19 -29.26 -6.30
CA GLY A 142 10.42 -29.39 -5.53
C GLY A 142 10.36 -30.53 -4.51
N GLU A 143 11.48 -30.78 -3.84
CA GLU A 143 11.60 -31.85 -2.83
C GLU A 143 10.79 -31.54 -1.57
N ALA A 144 10.05 -32.54 -1.09
CA ALA A 144 9.34 -32.47 0.17
C ALA A 144 10.32 -32.52 1.34
N ARG A 145 10.19 -31.60 2.29
CA ARG A 145 11.02 -31.54 3.50
C ARG A 145 10.14 -31.68 4.72
N GLU A 146 10.63 -32.39 5.73
CA GLU A 146 9.88 -32.61 6.97
C GLU A 146 10.29 -31.62 8.07
N GLY A 147 9.32 -31.23 8.88
CA GLY A 147 9.52 -30.44 10.08
C GLY A 147 8.51 -30.80 11.17
N ARG A 148 8.68 -30.18 12.33
CA ARG A 148 7.77 -30.35 13.46
C ARG A 148 7.27 -29.01 13.97
N MET A 149 5.96 -28.81 13.95
CA MET A 149 5.31 -27.63 14.50
C MET A 149 5.57 -27.54 16.02
N ILE A 150 5.77 -26.31 16.49
CA ILE A 150 5.96 -25.96 17.92
C ILE A 150 4.72 -25.21 18.41
N ASP A 151 4.31 -24.20 17.65
CA ASP A 151 3.16 -23.36 17.95
C ASP A 151 2.50 -22.85 16.68
N PHE A 152 1.22 -22.52 16.81
CA PHE A 152 0.36 -22.07 15.72
C PHE A 152 -0.53 -20.91 16.14
N SER A 153 -0.79 -20.00 15.20
CA SER A 153 -1.80 -18.93 15.28
C SER A 153 -2.38 -18.66 13.89
N PRO A 154 -3.52 -17.96 13.77
CA PRO A 154 -4.06 -17.57 12.47
C PRO A 154 -3.12 -16.71 11.61
N GLN A 155 -2.09 -16.09 12.19
CA GLN A 155 -1.14 -15.22 11.48
C GLN A 155 0.13 -15.95 11.05
N GLY A 156 0.41 -17.12 11.61
CA GLY A 156 1.68 -17.80 11.39
C GLY A 156 1.93 -18.94 12.36
N MET A 157 3.05 -19.62 12.18
CA MET A 157 3.46 -20.74 13.02
C MET A 157 4.96 -20.70 13.30
N ARG A 158 5.39 -21.47 14.31
CA ARG A 158 6.78 -21.88 14.46
C ARG A 158 6.91 -23.38 14.26
N PHE A 159 8.00 -23.78 13.62
CA PHE A 159 8.36 -25.19 13.49
C PHE A 159 9.87 -25.38 13.57
N VAL A 160 10.32 -26.60 13.85
CA VAL A 160 11.72 -27.01 13.74
C VAL A 160 11.96 -27.86 12.50
N CYS A 161 13.10 -27.68 11.85
CA CYS A 161 13.56 -28.50 10.73
C CYS A 161 15.08 -28.68 10.74
N GLY A 162 15.58 -29.71 10.05
CA GLY A 162 17.03 -29.95 9.92
C GLY A 162 17.73 -29.08 8.86
N GLY A 163 16.96 -28.48 7.94
CA GLY A 163 17.50 -27.64 6.87
C GLY A 163 17.54 -26.15 7.23
N LYS A 164 18.61 -25.45 6.84
CA LYS A 164 18.66 -23.98 6.88
C LYS A 164 17.64 -23.40 5.88
N LEU A 165 16.91 -22.37 6.31
CA LEU A 165 16.01 -21.58 5.48
C LEU A 165 16.42 -20.11 5.50
N GLU A 166 16.07 -19.36 4.46
CA GLU A 166 16.41 -17.95 4.33
C GLU A 166 15.20 -17.07 4.70
N PRO A 167 15.35 -16.05 5.57
CA PRO A 167 14.30 -15.07 5.83
C PRO A 167 13.80 -14.42 4.53
N GLY A 168 12.48 -14.19 4.43
CA GLY A 168 11.82 -13.67 3.24
C GLY A 168 11.48 -14.73 2.18
N SER A 169 12.02 -15.96 2.28
CA SER A 169 11.62 -17.05 1.38
C SER A 169 10.15 -17.45 1.61
N VAL A 170 9.48 -17.88 0.54
CA VAL A 170 8.11 -18.38 0.58
C VAL A 170 8.15 -19.90 0.67
N LEU A 171 7.37 -20.43 1.61
CA LEU A 171 7.18 -21.86 1.80
C LEU A 171 5.75 -22.23 1.46
N LYS A 172 5.57 -23.38 0.81
CA LYS A 172 4.32 -24.14 0.88
C LYS A 172 4.42 -25.07 2.09
N ILE A 173 3.41 -25.09 2.94
CA ILE A 173 3.35 -25.92 4.14
C ILE A 173 2.05 -26.72 4.10
N SER A 174 2.17 -28.04 4.23
CA SER A 174 1.08 -29.00 4.20
C SER A 174 1.11 -29.82 5.49
N THR A 175 -0.05 -29.96 6.12
CA THR A 175 -0.26 -30.76 7.33
C THR A 175 -1.55 -31.55 7.21
N SER A 176 -1.86 -32.42 8.17
CA SER A 176 -3.16 -33.12 8.19
C SER A 176 -4.36 -32.19 8.40
N ALA A 177 -4.18 -31.01 9.01
CA ALA A 177 -5.26 -30.10 9.38
C ALA A 177 -5.31 -28.81 8.56
N LEU A 178 -4.24 -28.47 7.85
CA LEU A 178 -4.14 -27.23 7.09
C LEU A 178 -3.16 -27.33 5.92
N GLU A 179 -3.43 -26.51 4.91
CA GLU A 179 -2.53 -26.13 3.81
C GLU A 179 -2.26 -24.63 3.94
N ALA A 180 -1.01 -24.20 3.74
CA ALA A 180 -0.63 -22.80 3.86
C ALA A 180 0.49 -22.40 2.89
N SER A 181 0.47 -21.14 2.47
CA SER A 181 1.66 -20.44 1.99
C SER A 181 2.13 -19.45 3.05
N ALA A 182 3.43 -19.42 3.31
CA ALA A 182 3.99 -18.61 4.39
C ALA A 182 5.33 -18.00 4.00
N THR A 183 5.61 -16.80 4.49
CA THR A 183 6.94 -16.18 4.38
C THR A 183 7.74 -16.47 5.64
N VAL A 184 9.00 -16.89 5.48
CA VAL A 184 9.93 -17.05 6.60
C VAL A 184 10.23 -15.69 7.22
N THR A 185 9.95 -15.52 8.50
CA THR A 185 10.18 -14.26 9.22
C THR A 185 11.46 -14.28 10.04
N ASN A 186 11.77 -15.41 10.67
CA ASN A 186 12.96 -15.56 11.51
C ASN A 186 13.43 -17.02 11.50
N VAL A 187 14.75 -17.22 11.59
CA VAL A 187 15.39 -18.53 11.64
C VAL A 187 16.45 -18.50 12.74
N THR A 188 16.30 -19.36 13.73
CA THR A 188 17.25 -19.49 14.85
C THR A 188 17.89 -20.87 14.78
N ARG A 189 19.22 -20.93 14.79
CA ARG A 189 19.96 -22.19 14.84
C ARG A 189 20.01 -22.67 16.29
N GLU A 190 19.59 -23.91 16.52
CA GLU A 190 19.66 -24.58 17.80
C GLU A 190 20.50 -25.85 17.67
N SER A 191 21.22 -26.21 18.73
CA SER A 191 22.00 -27.45 18.79
C SER A 191 21.56 -28.21 20.01
N VAL A 192 21.05 -29.42 19.82
CA VAL A 192 20.61 -30.31 20.90
C VAL A 192 21.36 -31.62 20.75
N ARG A 193 22.15 -31.99 21.76
CA ARG A 193 22.92 -33.25 21.78
C ARG A 193 23.84 -33.46 20.57
N GLY A 194 24.37 -32.38 19.98
CA GLY A 194 25.27 -32.42 18.82
C GLY A 194 24.56 -32.39 17.47
N GLU A 195 23.23 -32.52 17.43
CA GLU A 195 22.42 -32.37 16.23
C GLU A 195 22.01 -30.90 16.04
N THR A 196 22.23 -30.36 14.85
CA THR A 196 21.83 -29.00 14.49
C THR A 196 20.40 -29.01 13.95
N PHE A 197 19.54 -28.18 14.55
CA PHE A 197 18.19 -27.91 14.08
C PHE A 197 17.98 -26.40 13.89
N TYR A 198 16.95 -26.04 13.13
CA TYR A 198 16.57 -24.66 12.90
C TYR A 198 15.15 -24.45 13.39
N ALA A 199 14.96 -23.55 14.36
CA ALA A 199 13.66 -23.05 14.75
C ALA A 199 13.26 -21.92 13.80
N VAL A 200 12.20 -22.14 13.02
CA VAL A 200 11.74 -21.26 11.95
C VAL A 200 10.41 -20.66 12.36
N GLY A 201 10.33 -19.32 12.35
CA GLY A 201 9.07 -18.59 12.42
C GLY A 201 8.60 -18.21 11.02
N VAL A 202 7.32 -18.40 10.75
CA VAL A 202 6.70 -18.02 9.48
C VAL A 202 5.43 -17.18 9.70
N SER A 203 5.16 -16.28 8.76
CA SER A 203 3.91 -15.52 8.66
C SER A 203 3.10 -16.04 7.49
N PHE A 204 1.81 -16.35 7.69
CA PHE A 204 0.96 -16.81 6.60
C PHE A 204 0.69 -15.69 5.60
N ILE A 205 0.87 -16.04 4.32
CA ILE A 205 0.36 -15.28 3.18
C ILE A 205 -1.10 -15.69 2.98
N ALA A 206 -1.38 -17.00 3.03
CA ALA A 206 -2.71 -17.58 3.01
C ALA A 206 -2.69 -18.94 3.71
N VAL A 207 -3.78 -19.28 4.38
CA VAL A 207 -3.97 -20.57 5.07
C VAL A 207 -5.38 -21.05 4.79
N SER A 208 -5.52 -22.34 4.52
CA SER A 208 -6.77 -23.06 4.41
C SER A 208 -6.75 -24.19 5.41
N PHE A 209 -7.81 -24.31 6.20
CA PHE A 209 -7.97 -25.39 7.16
C PHE A 209 -8.83 -26.48 6.54
N ALA A 210 -8.43 -27.74 6.72
CA ALA A 210 -9.34 -28.83 6.47
C ALA A 210 -10.52 -28.68 7.43
N GLU A 211 -11.75 -28.72 6.92
CA GLU A 211 -12.95 -28.77 7.77
C GLU A 211 -12.87 -30.03 8.63
N THR A 212 -12.39 -29.86 9.85
CA THR A 212 -12.61 -30.83 10.89
C THR A 212 -14.00 -30.50 11.42
N LEU A 213 -14.95 -31.42 11.19
CA LEU A 213 -16.22 -31.46 11.93
C LEU A 213 -15.87 -31.47 13.43
N GLY A 214 -15.79 -30.28 14.02
CA GLY A 214 -15.09 -30.07 15.28
C GLY A 214 -15.20 -28.62 15.75
N THR A 215 -16.43 -28.20 16.03
CA THR A 215 -16.81 -27.21 17.03
C THR A 215 -15.96 -25.95 17.13
N PHE A 216 -15.92 -25.12 16.10
CA PHE A 216 -15.47 -23.72 16.24
C PHE A 216 -16.30 -22.76 15.40
N LEU A 217 -17.61 -22.71 15.67
CA LEU A 217 -18.45 -21.57 15.29
C LEU A 217 -19.48 -21.28 16.40
N SER A 218 -19.26 -20.19 17.12
CA SER A 218 -20.36 -19.38 17.64
C SER A 218 -20.21 -18.01 16.98
N VAL A 219 -20.88 -17.84 15.84
CA VAL A 219 -21.23 -16.51 15.33
C VAL A 219 -22.64 -16.25 15.83
N SER A 220 -22.75 -15.40 16.85
CA SER A 220 -24.04 -14.90 17.31
C SER A 220 -24.43 -13.66 16.52
N GLY A 221 -25.60 -13.74 15.86
CA GLY A 221 -26.56 -12.64 15.63
C GLY A 221 -26.17 -11.55 14.65
#